data_AF-A0A074W9D1-F1
#
_entry.id   AF-A0A074W9D1-F1
#
_cell.length_a   1.000
_cell.length_b   1.000
_cell.length_c   1.000
_cell.angle_alpha   90.00
_cell.angle_beta   90.00
_cell.angle_gamma   90.00
#
_symmetry.space_group_name_H-M   'P 1'
#
loop_
_entity.id
_entity.type
_entity.pdbx_description
1 polymer ?
#
loop_
_entity_poly.entity_id
_entity_poly.type
_entity_poly.pdbx_seq_one_letter_code
_entity_poly.pdbx_strand_id
1 'polypeptide(L)'
;MKDPRLYTRALIICQSIVTSIYIAIGVVVYFFAGYYVASPALGSTGPLLKRVCYGLALPGLCVSTLLLSHLPPKYVFLRILRGTKYVSQNTSIHYVTWFSCTAGTIIISYIIASAIPVFGGLVSLVGALLGTLLSIEPYGCMWLYDHWHGQRTTKWTLMVG
;
A
#
# COMPACT_ATOMS: atom_id res chain seq x y z
N MET A 1 -6.63 -19.24 -1.13
CA MET A 1 -7.80 -19.70 -1.90
C MET A 1 -7.66 -21.19 -2.16
N LYS A 2 -8.74 -21.97 -2.04
CA LYS A 2 -8.74 -23.42 -2.28
C LYS A 2 -8.87 -23.77 -3.77
N ASP A 3 -9.68 -23.00 -4.52
CA ASP A 3 -9.86 -23.16 -5.96
C ASP A 3 -9.35 -21.94 -6.75
N PRO A 4 -8.24 -22.06 -7.50
CA PRO A 4 -7.64 -20.94 -8.24
C PRO A 4 -8.49 -20.47 -9.43
N ARG A 5 -9.40 -21.30 -9.96
CA ARG A 5 -10.28 -20.93 -11.09
C ARG A 5 -11.30 -19.84 -10.73
N LEU A 6 -11.62 -19.70 -9.44
CA LEU A 6 -12.54 -18.67 -8.94
C LEU A 6 -11.85 -17.33 -8.69
N TYR A 7 -10.53 -17.25 -8.88
CA TYR A 7 -9.74 -16.07 -8.61
C TYR A 7 -10.26 -14.83 -9.34
N THR A 8 -10.48 -14.92 -10.66
CA THR A 8 -10.95 -13.79 -11.46
C THR A 8 -12.31 -13.28 -11.00
N ARG A 9 -13.24 -14.20 -10.66
CA ARG A 9 -14.57 -13.82 -10.16
C ARG A 9 -14.47 -13.12 -8.81
N ALA A 10 -13.67 -13.67 -7.88
CA ALA A 10 -13.47 -13.09 -6.57
C ALA A 10 -12.78 -11.71 -6.65
N LEU A 11 -11.80 -11.55 -7.55
CA LEU A 11 -11.14 -10.27 -7.81
C LEU A 11 -12.13 -9.22 -8.34
N ILE A 12 -12.92 -9.55 -9.36
CA ILE A 12 -13.88 -8.60 -9.94
C ILE A 12 -14.90 -8.15 -8.89
N ILE A 13 -15.43 -9.09 -8.09
CA ILE A 13 -16.37 -8.77 -7.02
C ILE A 13 -15.70 -7.86 -5.99
N CYS A 14 -14.52 -8.23 -5.49
CA CYS A 14 -13.77 -7.43 -4.52
C CYS A 14 -13.51 -6.01 -5.04
N GLN A 15 -12.96 -5.89 -6.25
CA GLN A 15 -12.65 -4.61 -6.87
C GLN A 15 -13.91 -3.77 -7.09
N SER A 16 -15.01 -4.37 -7.56
CA SER A 16 -16.27 -3.65 -7.75
C SER A 16 -16.82 -3.08 -6.43
N ILE A 17 -16.81 -3.89 -5.36
CA ILE A 17 -17.32 -3.47 -4.04
C ILE A 17 -16.45 -2.34 -3.50
N VAL A 18 -15.13 -2.51 -3.56
CA VAL A 18 -14.17 -1.50 -3.11
C VAL A 18 -14.40 -0.19 -3.89
N THR A 19 -14.39 -0.24 -5.22
CA THR A 19 -14.61 0.94 -6.06
C THR A 19 -15.95 1.62 -5.77
N SER A 20 -17.04 0.86 -5.61
CA SER A 20 -18.35 1.42 -5.26
C SER A 20 -18.34 2.13 -3.91
N ILE A 21 -17.68 1.56 -2.90
CA ILE A 21 -17.56 2.19 -1.57
C ILE A 21 -16.73 3.47 -1.67
N TYR A 22 -15.60 3.45 -2.37
CA TYR A 22 -14.77 4.65 -2.56
C TYR A 22 -15.52 5.78 -3.29
N ILE A 23 -16.29 5.44 -4.32
CA ILE A 23 -17.13 6.42 -5.03
C ILE A 23 -18.21 6.97 -4.09
N ALA A 24 -18.93 6.11 -3.37
CA ALA A 24 -19.99 6.55 -2.46
C ALA A 24 -19.45 7.50 -1.37
N ILE A 25 -18.33 7.15 -0.73
CA ILE A 25 -17.67 8.00 0.27
C ILE A 25 -17.22 9.32 -0.36
N GLY A 26 -16.59 9.27 -1.55
CA GLY A 26 -16.13 10.46 -2.25
C GLY A 26 -17.26 11.43 -2.59
N VAL A 27 -18.38 10.93 -3.12
CA VAL A 27 -19.57 11.72 -3.45
C VAL A 27 -20.18 12.36 -2.20
N VAL A 28 -20.35 11.58 -1.13
CA VAL A 28 -20.91 12.10 0.14
C VAL A 28 -20.02 13.18 0.73
N VAL A 29 -18.71 12.94 0.83
CA VAL A 29 -17.76 13.93 1.36
C VAL A 29 -17.76 15.19 0.50
N TYR A 30 -17.75 15.06 -0.83
CA TYR A 30 -17.77 16.22 -1.72
C TYR A 30 -19.07 17.02 -1.61
N PHE A 31 -20.22 16.35 -1.50
CA PHE A 31 -21.52 17.00 -1.36
C PHE A 31 -21.63 17.81 -0.06
N PHE A 32 -21.10 17.29 1.06
CA PHE A 32 -21.21 17.95 2.37
C PHE A 32 -20.05 18.89 2.71
N ALA A 33 -18.82 18.62 2.27
CA ALA A 33 -17.63 19.43 2.58
C ALA A 33 -17.26 20.43 1.48
N GLY A 34 -17.78 20.25 0.26
CA GLY A 34 -17.50 21.11 -0.89
C GLY A 34 -16.07 21.00 -1.41
N TYR A 35 -15.61 22.04 -2.12
CA TYR A 35 -14.30 22.07 -2.80
C TYR A 35 -13.10 22.09 -1.84
N TYR A 36 -13.23 22.73 -0.67
CA TYR A 36 -12.13 22.89 0.30
C TYR A 36 -12.08 21.76 1.33
N VAL A 37 -12.02 20.51 0.86
CA VAL A 37 -11.84 19.35 1.73
C VAL A 37 -10.38 19.27 2.23
N ALA A 38 -10.21 19.20 3.54
CA ALA A 38 -8.92 19.00 4.16
C ALA A 38 -8.43 17.59 3.84
N SER A 39 -7.13 17.41 3.69
CA SER A 39 -6.51 16.08 3.63
C SER A 39 -5.76 15.85 4.93
N PRO A 40 -6.19 14.89 5.78
CA PRO A 40 -7.27 13.90 5.60
C PRO A 40 -8.70 14.47 5.73
N ALA A 41 -9.68 13.88 5.03
CA ALA A 41 -11.07 14.36 4.96
C ALA A 41 -11.76 14.52 6.33
N LEU A 42 -11.37 13.70 7.31
CA LEU A 42 -11.79 13.80 8.71
C LEU A 42 -11.51 15.18 9.33
N GLY A 43 -10.54 15.92 8.78
CA GLY A 43 -10.17 17.26 9.20
C GLY A 43 -11.23 18.34 8.89
N SER A 44 -12.09 18.12 7.89
CA SER A 44 -13.16 19.07 7.49
C SER A 44 -14.42 19.00 8.35
N THR A 45 -14.47 18.06 9.30
CA THR A 45 -15.65 17.84 10.13
C THR A 45 -15.62 18.72 11.39
N GLY A 46 -16.80 19.08 11.92
CA GLY A 46 -16.93 19.83 13.18
C GLY A 46 -16.18 19.20 14.37
N PRO A 47 -15.81 20.00 15.39
CA PRO A 47 -14.82 19.62 16.41
C PRO A 47 -15.19 18.37 17.23
N LEU A 48 -16.48 18.16 17.52
CA LEU A 48 -16.95 16.98 18.26
C LEU A 48 -16.81 15.72 17.42
N LEU A 49 -17.37 15.71 16.21
CA LEU A 49 -17.37 14.54 15.33
C LEU A 49 -15.95 14.22 14.83
N LYS A 50 -15.09 15.22 14.62
CA LYS A 50 -13.67 15.04 14.36
C LYS A 50 -13.00 14.19 15.45
N ARG A 51 -13.16 14.54 16.73
CA ARG A 51 -12.54 13.80 17.84
C ARG A 51 -13.04 12.36 17.94
N VAL A 52 -14.35 12.14 17.76
CA VAL A 52 -14.95 10.80 17.78
C VAL A 52 -14.41 9.95 16.63
N CYS A 53 -14.43 10.47 15.41
CA CYS A 53 -13.97 9.73 14.23
C CYS A 53 -12.46 9.43 14.30
N TYR A 54 -11.63 10.37 14.75
CA TYR A 54 -10.21 10.09 15.00
C TYR A 54 -10.04 9.04 16.11
N GLY A 55 -10.85 9.09 17.17
CA GLY A 55 -10.86 8.07 18.23
C GLY A 55 -11.16 6.67 17.69
N LEU A 56 -12.14 6.53 16.80
CA LEU A 56 -12.47 5.26 16.15
C LEU A 56 -11.42 4.82 15.11
N ALA A 57 -10.74 5.76 14.45
CA ALA A 57 -9.68 5.45 13.50
C ALA A 57 -8.37 5.02 14.18
N LEU A 58 -8.11 5.48 15.41
CA LEU A 58 -6.85 5.23 16.13
C LEU A 58 -6.50 3.74 16.26
N PRO A 59 -7.40 2.81 16.67
CA PRO A 59 -7.08 1.39 16.73
C PRO A 59 -6.60 0.83 15.38
N GLY A 60 -7.28 1.18 14.29
CA GLY A 60 -6.89 0.75 12.94
C GLY A 60 -5.56 1.33 12.50
N LEU A 61 -5.31 2.60 12.83
CA LEU A 61 -4.02 3.26 12.58
C LEU A 61 -2.88 2.62 13.38
N CYS A 62 -3.10 2.28 14.65
CA CYS A 62 -2.11 1.60 15.48
C CYS A 62 -1.74 0.23 14.89
N VAL A 63 -2.74 -0.59 14.54
CA VAL A 63 -2.50 -1.91 13.94
C VAL A 63 -1.76 -1.78 12.60
N SER A 64 -2.18 -0.86 11.74
CA SER A 64 -1.52 -0.62 10.45
C SER A 64 -0.08 -0.14 10.63
N THR A 65 0.16 0.77 11.59
CA THR A 65 1.50 1.28 11.90
C THR A 65 2.40 0.16 12.39
N LEU A 66 1.92 -0.73 13.25
CA LEU A 66 2.68 -1.89 13.72
C LEU A 66 3.03 -2.82 12.55
N LEU A 67 2.07 -3.17 11.70
CA LEU A 67 2.31 -4.04 10.55
C LEU A 67 3.34 -3.44 9.58
N LEU A 68 3.17 -2.17 9.22
CA LEU A 68 4.07 -1.47 8.31
C LEU A 68 5.44 -1.18 8.93
N SER A 69 5.54 -1.10 10.26
CA SER A 69 6.84 -0.99 10.95
C SER A 69 7.57 -2.33 11.02
N HIS A 70 6.87 -3.46 10.89
CA HIS A 70 7.47 -4.79 10.96
C HIS A 70 7.85 -5.38 9.59
N LEU A 71 7.07 -5.12 8.55
CA LEU A 71 7.27 -5.74 7.23
C LEU A 71 8.60 -5.33 6.55
N PRO A 72 8.96 -4.04 6.41
CA PRO A 72 10.19 -3.63 5.76
C PRO A 72 11.46 -4.09 6.50
N PRO A 73 11.59 -3.91 7.83
CA PRO A 73 12.74 -4.43 8.57
C PRO A 73 12.88 -5.93 8.43
N LYS A 74 11.78 -6.68 8.45
CA LYS A 74 11.83 -8.13 8.25
C LYS A 74 12.37 -8.51 6.88
N TYR A 75 11.94 -7.81 5.83
CA TYR A 75 12.48 -8.03 4.50
C TYR A 75 13.99 -7.75 4.44
N VAL A 76 14.44 -6.60 4.98
CA VAL A 76 15.86 -6.22 5.02
C VAL A 76 16.67 -7.21 5.88
N PHE A 77 16.16 -7.57 7.05
CA PHE A 77 16.76 -8.54 7.96
C PHE A 77 16.97 -9.90 7.28
N LEU A 78 15.92 -10.42 6.61
CA LEU A 78 16.01 -11.69 5.88
C LEU A 78 16.96 -11.60 4.70
N ARG A 79 17.12 -10.44 4.07
CA ARG A 79 18.10 -10.23 2.99
C ARG A 79 19.53 -10.21 3.50
N ILE A 80 19.80 -9.55 4.64
CA ILE A 80 21.15 -9.45 5.22
C ILE A 80 21.60 -10.80 5.79
N LEU A 81 20.74 -11.49 6.55
CA LEU A 81 21.11 -12.75 7.21
C LEU A 81 20.83 -13.99 6.35
N ARG A 82 20.41 -13.84 5.09
CA ARG A 82 20.06 -14.98 4.23
C ARG A 82 21.20 -15.99 4.15
N GLY A 83 20.92 -17.26 4.46
CA GLY A 83 21.91 -18.34 4.40
C GLY A 83 22.81 -18.46 5.63
N THR A 84 22.59 -17.64 6.67
CA THR A 84 23.33 -17.77 7.95
C THR A 84 22.52 -18.52 9.00
N LYS A 85 23.21 -19.20 9.93
CA LYS A 85 22.59 -19.86 11.10
C LYS A 85 21.94 -18.87 12.08
N TYR A 86 22.31 -17.59 11.99
CA TYR A 86 21.85 -16.53 12.88
C TYR A 86 20.41 -16.07 12.57
N VAL A 87 19.77 -16.55 11.50
CA VAL A 87 18.35 -16.25 11.20
C VAL A 87 17.41 -16.91 12.19
N SER A 88 17.75 -18.11 12.67
CA SER A 88 16.86 -18.94 13.50
C SER A 88 17.40 -19.19 14.91
N GLN A 89 18.61 -18.73 15.21
CA GLN A 89 19.24 -18.90 16.53
C GLN A 89 19.16 -17.60 17.33
N ASN A 90 18.78 -17.70 18.61
CA ASN A 90 18.76 -16.57 19.56
C ASN A 90 20.18 -16.14 19.96
N THR A 91 20.91 -15.57 19.02
CA THR A 91 22.25 -15.00 19.24
C THR A 91 22.16 -13.48 19.37
N SER A 92 23.07 -12.85 20.11
CA SER A 92 23.11 -11.38 20.22
C SER A 92 23.18 -10.67 18.86
N ILE A 93 23.82 -11.28 17.86
CA ILE A 93 23.87 -10.79 16.47
C ILE A 93 22.46 -10.71 15.86
N HIS A 94 21.60 -11.72 16.07
CA HIS A 94 20.21 -11.72 15.59
C HIS A 94 19.44 -10.52 16.17
N TYR A 95 19.49 -10.34 17.49
CA TYR A 95 18.79 -9.25 18.16
C TYR A 95 19.31 -7.88 17.72
N VAL A 96 20.63 -7.68 17.67
CA VAL A 96 21.23 -6.40 17.28
C VAL A 96 20.86 -6.05 15.84
N THR A 97 20.97 -6.99 14.89
CA THR A 97 20.59 -6.71 13.50
C THR A 97 19.10 -6.46 13.36
N TRP A 98 18.26 -7.19 14.09
CA TRP A 98 16.81 -6.97 14.09
C TRP A 98 16.42 -5.58 14.62
N PHE A 99 16.93 -5.20 15.80
CA PHE A 99 16.66 -3.88 16.38
C PHE A 99 17.23 -2.75 15.53
N SER A 100 18.42 -2.92 14.95
CA SER A 100 19.02 -1.94 14.04
C SER A 100 18.18 -1.73 12.77
N CYS A 101 17.72 -2.80 12.11
CA CYS A 101 16.86 -2.69 10.94
C CYS A 101 15.52 -2.01 11.28
N THR A 102 14.95 -2.35 12.44
CA THR A 102 13.67 -1.80 12.90
C THR A 102 13.82 -0.31 13.23
N ALA A 103 14.81 0.05 14.04
CA ALA A 103 15.08 1.45 14.40
C ALA A 103 15.43 2.28 13.18
N GLY A 104 16.27 1.77 12.26
CA GLY A 104 16.63 2.46 11.02
C GLY A 104 15.40 2.79 10.17
N THR A 105 14.48 1.83 10.00
CA THR A 105 13.25 2.05 9.23
C THR A 105 12.34 3.07 9.91
N ILE A 106 12.19 3.01 11.24
CA ILE A 106 11.39 3.96 12.01
C ILE A 106 11.97 5.38 11.89
N ILE A 107 13.29 5.53 12.03
CA ILE A 107 13.96 6.83 11.92
C ILE A 107 13.76 7.44 10.53
N ILE A 108 13.95 6.65 9.46
CA ILE A 108 13.72 7.12 8.09
C ILE A 108 12.26 7.54 7.90
N SER A 109 11.30 6.72 8.36
CA SER A 109 9.88 7.05 8.30
C SER A 109 9.56 8.34 9.07
N TYR A 110 10.15 8.54 10.24
CA TYR A 110 9.97 9.74 11.05
C TYR A 110 10.52 11.01 10.37
N ILE A 111 11.69 10.92 9.74
CA ILE A 111 12.27 12.03 8.98
C ILE A 111 11.35 12.43 7.83
N ILE A 112 10.87 11.45 7.04
CA ILE A 112 9.97 11.71 5.92
C ILE A 112 8.66 12.35 6.40
N ALA A 113 8.07 11.81 7.47
CA ALA A 113 6.84 12.33 8.07
C ALA A 113 7.00 13.76 8.61
N SER A 114 8.18 14.10 9.13
CA SER A 114 8.48 15.44 9.66
C SER A 114 8.81 16.45 8.54
N ALA A 115 9.38 15.99 7.42
CA ALA A 115 9.80 16.83 6.31
C ALA A 115 8.64 17.25 5.39
N ILE A 116 7.63 16.38 5.19
CA ILE A 116 6.51 16.62 4.27
C ILE A 116 5.19 16.69 5.06
N PRO A 117 4.75 17.88 5.50
CA PRO A 117 3.52 18.04 6.26
C PRO A 117 2.25 18.02 5.38
N VAL A 118 2.34 17.60 4.11
CA VAL A 118 1.22 17.56 3.15
C VAL A 118 0.89 16.10 2.79
N PHE A 119 -0.06 15.51 3.52
CA PHE A 119 -0.44 14.10 3.38
C PHE A 119 -0.88 13.72 1.96
N GLY A 120 -1.77 14.52 1.34
CA GLY A 120 -2.31 14.22 0.00
C GLY A 120 -1.23 14.19 -1.08
N GLY A 121 -0.30 15.15 -1.05
CA GLY A 121 0.82 15.21 -2.00
C GLY A 121 1.77 14.03 -1.85
N LEU A 122 2.10 13.64 -0.61
CA LEU A 122 2.95 12.48 -0.33
C LEU A 122 2.32 11.19 -0.88
N VAL A 123 1.04 10.94 -0.55
CA VAL A 123 0.34 9.72 -1.02
C VAL A 123 0.25 9.69 -2.54
N SER A 124 -0.05 10.83 -3.18
CA SER A 124 -0.11 10.92 -4.64
C SER A 124 1.24 10.65 -5.29
N LEU A 125 2.34 11.20 -4.75
CA LEU A 125 3.69 10.98 -5.27
C LEU A 125 4.10 9.50 -5.15
N VAL A 126 3.91 8.91 -3.97
CA VAL A 126 4.23 7.51 -3.71
C VAL A 126 3.40 6.59 -4.61
N GLY A 127 2.11 6.89 -4.79
CA GLY A 127 1.23 6.15 -5.70
C GLY A 127 1.65 6.27 -7.16
N ALA A 128 2.01 7.47 -7.62
CA ALA A 128 2.46 7.69 -8.99
C ALA A 128 3.80 7.01 -9.29
N LEU A 129 4.73 6.99 -8.33
CA LEU A 129 6.07 6.44 -8.52
C LEU A 129 6.13 4.93 -8.29
N LEU A 130 5.61 4.44 -7.15
CA LEU A 130 5.66 3.02 -6.82
C LEU A 130 4.49 2.24 -7.43
N GLY A 131 3.32 2.86 -7.59
CA GLY A 131 2.16 2.19 -8.17
C GLY A 131 2.39 1.85 -9.64
N THR A 132 2.97 2.75 -10.42
CA THR A 132 3.34 2.49 -11.82
C THR A 132 4.39 1.38 -11.92
N LEU A 133 5.51 1.54 -11.22
CA LEU A 133 6.65 0.63 -11.25
C LEU A 133 6.34 -0.78 -10.71
N LEU A 134 5.50 -0.91 -9.68
CA LEU A 134 5.21 -2.22 -9.06
C LEU A 134 3.91 -2.84 -9.56
N SER A 135 2.93 -2.04 -10.00
CA SER A 135 1.58 -2.53 -10.30
C SER A 135 1.17 -2.45 -11.77
N ILE A 136 1.82 -1.60 -12.58
CA ILE A 136 1.44 -1.46 -14.00
C ILE A 136 2.54 -2.07 -14.88
N GLU A 137 3.78 -1.62 -14.73
CA GLU A 137 4.90 -2.02 -15.59
C GLU A 137 5.18 -3.53 -15.55
N PRO A 138 5.28 -4.20 -14.38
CA PRO A 138 5.66 -5.62 -14.34
C PRO A 138 4.57 -6.50 -14.97
N TYR A 139 3.29 -6.17 -14.75
CA TYR A 139 2.18 -6.94 -15.29
C TYR A 139 2.08 -6.78 -16.81
N GLY A 140 2.31 -5.57 -17.32
CA GLY A 140 2.41 -5.32 -18.76
C GLY A 140 3.56 -6.10 -19.39
N CYS A 141 4.76 -6.04 -18.80
CA CYS A 141 5.93 -6.77 -19.26
C CYS A 141 5.74 -8.30 -19.21
N MET A 142 5.13 -8.83 -18.14
CA MET A 142 4.84 -10.26 -18.02
C MET A 142 3.86 -10.73 -19.10
N TRP A 143 2.78 -9.98 -19.33
CA TRP A 143 1.82 -10.32 -20.38
C TRP A 143 2.45 -10.29 -21.77
N LEU A 144 3.28 -9.27 -22.04
CA LEU A 144 4.00 -9.14 -23.31
C LEU A 144 4.99 -10.30 -23.52
N TYR A 145 5.71 -10.70 -22.47
CA TYR A 145 6.63 -11.85 -22.50
C TYR A 145 5.89 -13.16 -22.83
N ASP A 146 4.78 -13.44 -22.15
CA ASP A 146 3.99 -14.66 -22.37
C ASP A 146 3.36 -14.71 -23.78
N HIS A 147 2.99 -13.57 -24.36
CA HIS A 147 2.34 -13.48 -25.67
C HIS A 147 3.28 -13.06 -26.80
N TRP A 148 4.59 -12.97 -26.55
CA TRP A 148 5.58 -12.49 -27.53
C TRP A 148 5.67 -13.37 -28.78
N HIS A 149 5.53 -14.69 -28.60
CA HIS A 149 5.65 -15.70 -29.65
C HIS A 149 4.30 -16.12 -30.25
N GLY A 150 3.19 -15.54 -29.80
CA GLY A 150 1.85 -15.84 -30.30
C GLY A 150 1.56 -15.23 -31.67
N GLN A 151 0.60 -15.79 -32.42
CA GLN A 151 0.12 -15.17 -33.66
C GLN A 151 -0.48 -13.79 -33.39
N ARG A 152 0.02 -12.77 -34.10
CA ARG A 152 -0.46 -11.38 -34.01
C ARG A 152 -1.85 -11.26 -34.64
N THR A 153 -2.85 -11.72 -33.89
CA THR A 153 -4.26 -11.65 -34.26
C THR A 153 -4.77 -10.22 -34.08
N THR A 154 -5.86 -9.83 -34.75
CA THR A 154 -6.50 -8.52 -34.55
C THR A 154 -6.79 -8.19 -33.09
N LYS A 155 -7.17 -9.20 -32.28
CA LYS A 155 -7.31 -9.08 -30.81
C LYS A 155 -6.00 -8.72 -30.10
N TRP A 156 -4.86 -9.24 -30.55
CA TRP A 156 -3.55 -8.93 -29.98
C TRP A 156 -3.18 -7.47 -30.26
N THR A 157 -3.41 -6.99 -31.48
CA THR A 157 -3.18 -5.59 -31.86
C THR A 157 -4.08 -4.63 -31.08
N LEU A 158 -5.34 -5.02 -30.82
CA LEU A 158 -6.29 -4.23 -30.02
C LEU A 158 -6.01 -4.24 -28.50
N MET A 159 -5.21 -5.18 -28.00
CA MET A 159 -4.80 -5.23 -26.59
C MET A 159 -3.47 -4.50 -26.34
N VAL A 160 -2.68 -4.27 -27.38
CA VAL A 160 -1.36 -3.62 -27.31
C VAL A 160 -1.42 -2.13 -27.69
N GLY A 161 -2.33 -1.74 -28.58
CA GLY A 161 -2.57 -0.36 -29.00
C GLY A 161 -3.71 0.30 -28.26
#